data_AF-A0A6M1XQL0-F1
#
_entry.id   AF-A0A6M1XQL0-F1
#
_cell.length_a   1.000
_cell.length_b   1.000
_cell.length_c   1.000
_cell.angle_alpha   90.00
_cell.angle_beta   90.00
_cell.angle_gamma   90.00
#
_symmetry.space_group_name_H-M   'P 1'
#
loop_
_entity.id
_entity.type
_entity.pdbx_description
1 polymer ?
#
loop_
_entity_poly.entity_id
_entity_poly.type
_entity_poly.pdbx_seq_one_letter_code
_entity_poly.pdbx_strand_id
1 'polypeptide(L)' 'MIFEEKLSQMYNEIANEISGMIPVEWEKVYTIAYVDDEGGEVVFNYTKPGSDELNYYTYIPR' A
#
# COMPACT_ATOMS: atom_id res chain seq x y z
N MET A 1 15.36 -9.62 -18.08
CA MET A 1 15.32 -8.85 -16.84
C MET A 1 15.99 -9.61 -15.72
N ILE A 2 16.76 -8.92 -14.89
CA ILE A 2 17.36 -9.48 -13.67
C ILE A 2 16.30 -9.61 -12.56
N PHE A 3 16.64 -10.33 -11.50
CA PHE A 3 15.71 -10.59 -10.39
C PHE A 3 15.20 -9.28 -9.76
N GLU A 4 16.09 -8.31 -9.57
CA GLU A 4 15.83 -7.01 -8.97
C GLU A 4 14.84 -6.19 -9.80
N GLU A 5 14.93 -6.27 -11.13
CA GLU A 5 13.99 -5.58 -12.04
C GLU A 5 12.59 -6.16 -11.93
N LYS A 6 12.47 -7.49 -11.86
CA LYS A 6 11.17 -8.15 -11.69
C LYS A 6 10.56 -7.83 -10.33
N LEU A 7 11.39 -7.86 -9.28
CA LEU A 7 10.96 -7.52 -7.93
C LEU A 7 10.47 -6.07 -7.84
N SER A 8 11.19 -5.14 -8.47
CA SER A 8 10.80 -3.74 -8.55
C SER A 8 9.47 -3.54 -9.30
N GLN A 9 9.23 -4.27 -10.39
CA GLN A 9 7.94 -4.24 -11.08
C GLN A 9 6.79 -4.67 -10.16
N MET A 10 6.95 -5.80 -9.47
CA MET A 10 5.93 -6.29 -8.53
C MET A 10 5.65 -5.28 -7.40
N TYR A 11 6.69 -4.68 -6.81
CA TYR A 11 6.50 -3.66 -5.78
C TYR A 11 5.80 -2.40 -6.30
N ASN A 12 6.09 -1.97 -7.53
CA ASN A 12 5.43 -0.82 -8.14
C ASN A 12 3.96 -1.12 -8.46
N GLU A 13 3.64 -2.33 -8.93
CA GLU A 13 2.24 -2.74 -9.16
C GLU A 13 1.44 -2.67 -7.86
N ILE A 14 1.96 -3.25 -6.76
CA ILE A 14 1.31 -3.19 -5.44
C ILE A 14 1.15 -1.74 -4.96
N ALA A 15 2.19 -0.92 -5.09
CA ALA A 15 2.14 0.48 -4.67
C ALA A 15 1.10 1.29 -5.47
N ASN A 16 0.99 1.04 -6.78
CA ASN A 16 0.03 1.71 -7.65
C ASN A 16 -1.41 1.33 -7.33
N GLU A 17 -1.68 0.05 -7.08
CA GLU A 17 -3.02 -0.42 -6.66
C GLU A 17 -3.44 0.24 -5.34
N ILE A 18 -2.56 0.24 -4.32
CA ILE A 18 -2.86 0.87 -3.03
C ILE A 18 -3.06 2.39 -3.18
N SER A 19 -2.23 3.05 -4.00
CA SER A 19 -2.40 4.47 -4.31
C SER A 19 -3.77 4.76 -4.92
N GLY A 20 -4.24 3.91 -5.84
CA GLY A 20 -5.57 4.03 -6.45
C GLY A 20 -6.74 3.82 -5.49
N MET A 21 -6.52 3.13 -4.37
CA MET A 21 -7.53 2.92 -3.33
C MET A 21 -7.70 4.12 -2.40
N ILE A 22 -6.75 5.06 -2.34
CA ILE A 22 -6.78 6.22 -1.43
C ILE A 22 -7.33 7.45 -2.20
N PRO A 23 -8.57 7.92 -1.92
CA PRO A 23 -9.23 8.97 -2.71
C PRO A 23 -8.85 10.39 -2.27
N VAL A 24 -7.74 10.54 -1.54
CA VAL A 24 -7.25 11.81 -0.99
C VAL A 24 -5.76 11.91 -1.21
N GLU A 25 -5.21 13.12 -1.11
CA GLU A 25 -3.75 13.30 -1.12
C GLU A 25 -3.10 12.59 0.06
N TRP A 26 -1.99 11.91 -0.22
CA TRP A 26 -1.21 11.15 0.75
C TRP A 26 0.29 11.41 0.54
N GLU A 27 1.08 11.25 1.60
CA GLU A 27 2.55 11.47 1.58
C GLU A 27 3.33 10.16 1.67
N LYS A 28 2.96 9.29 2.62
CA LYS A 28 3.58 7.98 2.82
C LYS A 28 2.51 6.90 2.93
N VAL A 29 2.83 5.72 2.41
CA VAL A 29 2.04 4.51 2.56
C VAL A 29 2.93 3.45 3.21
N TYR A 30 2.38 2.76 4.21
CA TYR A 30 3.02 1.66 4.92
C TYR A 30 2.18 0.41 4.70
N THR A 31 2.77 -0.60 4.06
CA THR A 31 2.04 -1.81 3.64
C THR A 31 2.73 -3.05 4.19
N ILE A 32 1.93 -4.01 4.67
CA ILE A 32 2.35 -5.36 4.99
C ILE A 32 1.38 -6.32 4.30
N ALA A 33 1.92 -7.36 3.67
CA ALA A 33 1.14 -8.43 3.08
C ALA A 33 1.46 -9.76 3.77
N TYR A 34 0.44 -10.48 4.20
CA TYR A 34 0.53 -11.84 4.71
C TYR A 34 -0.02 -12.80 3.65
N VAL A 35 0.68 -13.91 3.43
CA VAL A 35 0.23 -14.98 2.54
C VAL A 35 0.57 -16.30 3.21
N ASP A 36 -0.42 -17.18 3.32
CA ASP A 36 -0.29 -18.55 3.79
C ASP A 36 -1.15 -19.49 2.93
N ASP A 37 -1.26 -20.75 3.37
CA ASP A 37 -2.03 -21.77 2.65
C ASP A 37 -3.56 -21.53 2.72
N GLU A 38 -4.03 -20.69 3.63
CA GLU A 38 -5.45 -20.39 3.86
C GLU A 38 -5.90 -19.09 3.17
N GLY A 39 -4.97 -18.23 2.79
CA GLY A 39 -5.26 -17.06 1.97
C GLY A 39 -4.19 -15.98 2.05
N GLY A 40 -4.61 -14.74 1.86
CA GLY A 40 -3.74 -13.58 2.01
C GLY A 40 -4.49 -12.34 2.43
N GLU A 41 -3.79 -11.48 3.16
CA GLU A 41 -4.29 -10.18 3.62
C GLU A 41 -3.25 -9.10 3.31
N VAL A 42 -3.73 -7.95 2.83
CA VAL A 42 -2.93 -6.74 2.69
C VAL A 42 -3.45 -5.71 3.67
N VAL A 43 -2.59 -5.29 4.58
CA VAL A 43 -2.84 -4.22 5.54
C VAL A 43 -2.03 -3.01 5.11
N PHE A 44 -2.66 -1.84 5.02
CA PHE A 44 -1.94 -0.61 4.78
C PHE A 44 -2.44 0.55 5.63
N ASN A 45 -1.55 1.50 5.89
CA ASN A 45 -1.87 2.79 6.49
C ASN A 45 -1.21 3.89 5.67
N TYR A 46 -1.76 5.11 5.73
CA TYR A 46 -1.21 6.25 5.02
C TYR A 46 -1.19 7.52 5.86
N THR A 47 -0.27 8.41 5.54
CA THR A 47 -0.23 9.77 6.09
C THR A 47 -0.72 10.77 5.06
N LYS A 48 -1.29 11.88 5.55
CA LYS A 48 -1.62 13.04 4.71
C LYS A 48 -0.40 13.98 4.64
N PRO A 49 -0.30 14.83 3.60
CA PRO A 49 0.79 15.80 3.48
C PRO A 49 1.00 16.61 4.77
N GLY A 50 2.23 16.62 5.29
CA GLY A 50 2.60 17.38 6.48
C GLY A 50 2.01 16.88 7.81
N SER A 51 1.47 15.65 7.84
CA SER A 51 0.99 15.00 9.06
C SER A 51 1.68 13.64 9.25
N ASP A 52 2.02 13.31 10.50
CA ASP A 52 2.49 11.98 10.88
C ASP A 52 1.34 11.06 11.36
N GLU A 53 0.08 11.54 11.31
CA GLU A 53 -1.10 10.76 11.67
C GLU A 53 -1.34 9.61 10.67
N LEU A 54 -1.47 8.40 11.21
CA LEU A 54 -1.81 7.21 10.43
C LEU A 54 -3.31 7.12 10.19
N ASN A 55 -3.69 7.06 8.92
CA ASN A 55 -5.03 6.77 8.46
C ASN A 55 -5.10 5.29 8.07
N TYR A 56 -6.10 4.58 8.59
CA TYR A 56 -6.20 3.13 8.48
C TYR A 56 -7.00 2.71 7.23
N TYR A 57 -6.56 1.67 6.52
CA TYR A 57 -7.27 1.12 5.35
C TYR A 57 -8.71 0.66 5.63
N THR A 58 -9.05 0.37 6.88
CA THR A 58 -10.41 0.03 7.30
C THR A 58 -11.36 1.24 7.31
N TYR A 59 -10.82 2.45 7.18
CA TYR A 59 -11.57 3.71 7.14
C TYR A 59 -11.08 4.60 5.99
N ILE A 60 -11.43 4.22 4.77
CA ILE A 60 -11.22 5.03 3.57
C ILE A 60 -12.40 6.01 3.41
N PRO A 61 -12.16 7.33 3.41
CA PRO A 61 -13.20 8.32 3.12
C PRO A 61 -13.85 8.05 1.76
N ARG A 62 -15.16 8.29 1.63
CA ARG A 62 -15.89 8.19 0.35
C ARG A 62 -16.12 9.56 -0.27
#